data_AF-K6X2I7-F1
#
_entry.id   AF-K6X2I7-F1
#
_cell.length_a   1.000
_cell.length_b   1.000
_cell.length_c   1.000
_cell.angle_alpha   90.00
_cell.angle_beta   90.00
_cell.angle_gamma   90.00
#
_symmetry.space_group_name_H-M   'P 1'
#
loop_
_entity.id
_entity.type
_entity.pdbx_description
1 polymer ?
#
loop_
_entity_poly.entity_id
_entity_poly.type
_entity_poly.pdbx_seq_one_letter_code
_entity_poly.pdbx_strand_id
1 'polypeptide(L)'
;MREDMSEFEFQQTRVGLAGASWINFFERSHDYLRISHASIQAAVPLTASLNSIPKLLDRPLGLDEESRTLLHEVGTKAERELETGFELTNALVLMALWGAFEAFVEDVCKGAIFHDRTLLNEPGLNKARYTVSALIQLDEEHLIEQVFKDSVDQLRSDNRGIGKFEAQLGLVRLDGKVPREIKDAIFDAQQDRNVWAHRAGTADNRYVRELGRNRFRAGETVKISREKIEDYFLALMTYGTIIINRFREALFTSGTPPAAADPPVQLVVQRDVPGRTYIKYTNSNS
;
A
#
# COMPACT_ATOMS: atom_id res chain seq x y z
N MET A 1 -15.66 -9.03 33.31
CA MET A 1 -15.50 -7.90 32.39
C MET A 1 -14.01 -7.81 32.07
N ARG A 2 -13.60 -8.17 30.85
CA ARG A 2 -12.27 -7.80 30.37
C ARG A 2 -12.39 -6.33 29.95
N GLU A 3 -11.46 -5.49 30.39
CA GLU A 3 -11.38 -4.11 29.90
C GLU A 3 -11.08 -4.17 28.40
N ASP A 4 -12.00 -3.65 27.58
CA ASP A 4 -11.75 -3.50 26.16
C ASP A 4 -10.55 -2.58 25.99
N MET A 5 -9.54 -3.04 25.24
CA MET A 5 -8.42 -2.20 24.84
C MET A 5 -8.98 -0.92 24.23
N SER A 6 -8.56 0.22 24.80
CA SER A 6 -9.04 1.50 24.33
C SER A 6 -8.59 1.72 22.88
N GLU A 7 -9.39 2.44 22.10
CA GLU A 7 -9.02 2.83 20.74
C GLU A 7 -7.66 3.56 20.73
N PHE A 8 -7.34 4.29 21.79
CA PHE A 8 -6.05 4.94 21.97
C PHE A 8 -4.89 3.95 22.06
N GLU A 9 -5.00 2.88 22.85
CA GLU A 9 -3.97 1.85 22.97
C GLU A 9 -3.76 1.10 21.65
N PHE A 10 -4.83 0.79 20.92
CA PHE A 10 -4.73 0.16 19.61
C PHE A 10 -3.91 1.02 18.63
N GLN A 11 -4.16 2.33 18.63
CA GLN A 11 -3.44 3.29 17.77
C GLN A 11 -1.95 3.40 18.10
N GLN A 12 -1.51 2.98 19.30
CA GLN A 12 -0.08 2.93 19.65
C GLN A 12 0.61 1.64 19.21
N THR A 13 -0.13 0.62 18.79
CA THR A 13 0.48 -0.61 18.24
C THR A 13 1.10 -0.33 16.87
N ARG A 14 2.15 -1.08 16.49
CA ARG A 14 2.74 -0.96 15.15
C ARG A 14 1.71 -1.20 14.03
N VAL A 15 0.74 -2.11 14.25
CA VAL A 15 -0.38 -2.33 13.32
C VAL A 15 -1.33 -1.13 13.24
N GLY A 16 -1.67 -0.53 14.39
CA GLY A 16 -2.48 0.68 14.44
C GLY A 16 -1.82 1.86 13.73
N LEU A 17 -0.51 2.05 13.94
CA LEU A 17 0.28 3.06 13.24
C LEU A 17 0.36 2.82 11.73
N ALA A 18 0.58 1.56 11.30
CA ALA A 18 0.55 1.18 9.89
C ALA A 18 -0.81 1.48 9.25
N GLY A 19 -1.90 1.12 9.93
CA GLY A 19 -3.27 1.43 9.51
C GLY A 19 -3.52 2.93 9.37
N ALA A 20 -3.14 3.73 10.37
CA ALA A 20 -3.32 5.19 10.34
C ALA A 20 -2.51 5.86 9.22
N SER A 21 -1.25 5.45 9.04
CA SER A 21 -0.38 5.95 7.96
C SER A 21 -0.97 5.63 6.59
N TRP A 22 -1.43 4.39 6.40
CA TRP A 22 -2.05 3.92 5.16
C TRP A 22 -3.36 4.65 4.83
N ILE A 23 -4.27 4.81 5.80
CA ILE A 23 -5.53 5.56 5.62
C ILE A 23 -5.24 7.00 5.22
N ASN A 24 -4.32 7.68 5.90
CA ASN A 24 -3.93 9.05 5.56
C ASN A 24 -3.35 9.14 4.14
N PHE A 25 -2.50 8.19 3.74
CA PHE A 25 -2.00 8.14 2.36
C PHE A 25 -3.14 7.98 1.34
N PHE A 26 -4.11 7.09 1.62
CA PHE A 26 -5.27 6.86 0.77
C PHE A 26 -6.15 8.12 0.64
N GLU A 27 -6.47 8.79 1.74
CA GLU A 27 -7.21 10.06 1.73
C GLU A 27 -6.49 11.13 0.89
N ARG A 28 -5.18 11.31 1.11
CA ARG A 28 -4.38 12.26 0.32
C ARG A 28 -4.32 11.90 -1.16
N SER A 29 -4.28 10.61 -1.50
CA SER A 29 -4.28 10.14 -2.89
C SER A 29 -5.62 10.40 -3.58
N HIS A 30 -6.72 10.22 -2.85
CA HIS A 30 -8.06 10.54 -3.33
C HIS A 30 -8.25 12.06 -3.52
N ASP A 31 -7.77 12.89 -2.59
CA ASP A 31 -7.77 14.34 -2.74
C ASP A 31 -6.91 14.81 -3.92
N TYR A 32 -5.71 14.22 -4.07
CA TYR A 32 -4.85 14.47 -5.22
C TYR A 32 -5.55 14.14 -6.55
N LEU A 33 -6.24 13.01 -6.62
CA LEU A 33 -7.00 12.60 -7.80
C LEU A 33 -8.07 13.64 -8.16
N ARG A 34 -8.86 14.05 -7.17
CA ARG A 34 -9.91 15.06 -7.36
C ARG A 34 -9.36 16.41 -7.81
N ILE A 35 -8.30 16.89 -7.16
CA ILE A 35 -7.64 18.15 -7.51
C ILE A 35 -7.05 18.07 -8.92
N SER A 36 -6.43 16.94 -9.29
CA SER A 36 -5.85 16.73 -10.62
C SER A 36 -6.91 16.76 -11.70
N HIS A 37 -8.04 16.04 -11.51
CA HIS A 37 -9.18 16.10 -12.45
C HIS A 37 -9.69 17.52 -12.62
N ALA A 38 -9.94 18.23 -11.51
CA ALA A 38 -10.44 19.62 -11.55
C ALA A 38 -9.45 20.58 -12.24
N SER A 39 -8.15 20.41 -11.99
CA SER A 39 -7.10 21.24 -12.57
C SER A 39 -6.96 21.02 -14.07
N ILE A 40 -6.98 19.76 -14.53
CA ILE A 40 -6.97 19.41 -15.95
C ILE A 40 -8.22 19.97 -16.65
N GLN A 41 -9.40 19.82 -16.03
CA GLN A 41 -10.65 20.35 -16.57
C GLN A 41 -10.65 21.87 -16.67
N ALA A 42 -10.04 22.58 -15.72
CA ALA A 42 -9.91 24.04 -15.76
C ALA A 42 -8.85 24.51 -16.76
N ALA A 43 -7.80 23.73 -17.01
CA ALA A 43 -6.69 24.11 -17.88
C ALA A 43 -7.12 24.29 -19.35
N VAL A 44 -8.06 23.49 -19.84
CA VAL A 44 -8.53 23.56 -21.24
C VAL A 44 -9.19 24.92 -21.58
N PRO A 45 -10.27 25.35 -20.90
CA PRO A 45 -10.87 26.65 -21.20
C PRO A 45 -9.93 27.83 -20.90
N LEU A 46 -9.04 27.69 -19.90
CA LEU A 46 -8.06 28.73 -19.57
C LEU A 46 -7.04 28.92 -20.69
N THR A 47 -6.45 27.84 -21.19
CA THR A 47 -5.47 27.89 -22.29
C THR A 47 -6.11 28.35 -23.59
N ALA A 48 -7.33 27.90 -23.90
CA ALA A 48 -8.11 28.40 -25.03
C ALA A 48 -8.38 29.92 -24.93
N SER A 49 -8.78 30.39 -23.74
CA SER A 49 -9.03 31.82 -23.50
C SER A 49 -7.75 32.64 -23.66
N LEU A 50 -6.64 32.22 -23.05
CA LEU A 50 -5.35 32.90 -23.15
C LEU A 50 -4.83 32.98 -24.59
N ASN A 51 -5.06 31.94 -25.41
CA ASN A 51 -4.70 31.95 -26.83
C ASN A 51 -5.60 32.87 -27.68
N SER A 52 -6.79 33.22 -27.19
CA SER A 52 -7.72 34.13 -27.87
C SER A 52 -7.48 35.62 -27.54
N ILE A 53 -6.89 35.93 -26.37
CA ILE A 53 -6.70 37.31 -25.88
C ILE A 53 -5.75 38.17 -26.74
N PRO A 54 -4.63 37.66 -27.30
CA PRO A 54 -3.75 38.47 -28.17
C PRO A 54 -4.46 39.00 -29.43
N LYS A 55 -5.60 38.42 -29.83
CA LYS A 55 -6.44 38.93 -30.92
C LYS A 55 -7.36 40.08 -30.49
N LEU A 56 -7.55 40.29 -29.18
CA LEU A 56 -8.49 41.25 -28.58
C LEU A 56 -7.81 42.41 -27.86
N LEU A 57 -6.57 42.25 -27.40
CA LEU A 57 -5.78 43.28 -26.74
C LEU A 57 -4.51 43.55 -27.53
N ASP A 58 -4.32 44.78 -28.02
CA ASP A 58 -3.09 45.30 -28.66
C ASP A 58 -1.85 45.28 -27.72
N ARG A 59 -1.98 44.73 -26.51
CA ARG A 59 -0.88 44.53 -25.58
C ARG A 59 -0.67 43.03 -25.35
N PRO A 60 0.55 42.51 -25.62
CA PRO A 60 0.88 41.17 -25.21
C PRO A 60 0.72 41.06 -23.69
N LEU A 61 0.21 39.92 -23.20
CA LEU A 61 0.05 39.57 -21.78
C LEU A 61 1.37 39.57 -20.96
N GLY A 62 2.45 40.16 -21.49
CA GLY A 62 3.80 40.09 -20.92
C GLY A 62 4.44 38.70 -21.00
N LEU A 63 3.75 37.72 -21.59
CA LEU A 63 4.27 36.37 -21.76
C LEU A 63 5.32 36.35 -22.88
N ASP A 64 6.50 35.83 -22.53
CA ASP A 64 7.53 35.44 -23.49
C ASP A 64 7.09 34.23 -24.32
N GLU A 65 7.89 33.91 -25.34
CA GLU A 65 7.57 32.84 -26.29
C GLU A 65 7.64 31.44 -25.66
N GLU A 66 8.50 31.26 -24.66
CA GLU A 66 8.61 30.02 -23.89
C GLU A 66 7.31 29.75 -23.10
N SER A 67 6.81 30.76 -22.40
CA SER A 67 5.55 30.68 -21.64
C SER A 67 4.35 30.36 -22.53
N ARG A 68 4.31 30.92 -23.75
CA ARG A 68 3.25 30.61 -24.73
C ARG A 68 3.32 29.17 -25.22
N THR A 69 4.52 28.69 -25.52
CA THR A 69 4.76 27.30 -25.94
C THR A 69 4.31 26.33 -24.84
N LEU A 70 4.72 26.60 -23.59
CA LEU A 70 4.30 25.80 -22.44
C LEU A 70 2.77 25.80 -22.25
N LEU A 71 2.11 26.96 -22.32
CA LEU A 71 0.65 27.04 -22.21
C LEU A 71 -0.07 26.24 -23.30
N HIS A 72 0.42 26.30 -24.54
CA HIS A 72 -0.14 25.52 -25.64
C HIS A 72 0.05 24.00 -25.41
N GLU A 73 1.23 23.58 -24.97
CA GLU A 73 1.48 22.18 -24.62
C GLU A 73 0.60 21.69 -23.47
N VAL A 74 0.44 22.50 -22.42
CA VAL A 74 -0.42 22.18 -21.28
C VAL A 74 -1.87 22.03 -21.73
N GLY A 75 -2.38 22.95 -22.56
CA GLY A 75 -3.73 22.86 -23.13
C GLY A 75 -3.95 21.57 -23.93
N THR A 76 -3.01 21.27 -24.83
CA THR A 76 -3.06 20.05 -25.67
C THR A 76 -3.05 18.77 -24.83
N LYS A 77 -2.18 18.71 -23.80
CA LYS A 77 -2.11 17.55 -22.89
C LYS A 77 -3.37 17.42 -22.03
N ALA A 78 -3.92 18.54 -21.55
CA ALA A 78 -5.15 18.56 -20.77
C ALA A 78 -6.37 18.13 -21.58
N GLU A 79 -6.50 18.58 -22.83
CA GLU A 79 -7.54 18.14 -23.76
C GLU A 79 -7.49 16.63 -23.97
N ARG A 80 -6.29 16.07 -24.22
CA ARG A 80 -6.11 14.63 -24.37
C ARG A 80 -6.56 13.85 -23.13
N GLU A 81 -6.19 14.30 -21.92
CA GLU A 81 -6.65 13.66 -20.68
C GLU A 81 -8.17 13.75 -20.49
N LEU A 82 -8.80 14.87 -20.86
CA LEU A 82 -10.27 14.98 -20.83
C LEU A 82 -10.94 14.01 -21.81
N GLU A 83 -10.42 13.90 -23.04
CA GLU A 83 -10.94 13.00 -24.07
C GLU A 83 -10.81 11.52 -23.68
N THR A 84 -9.77 11.16 -22.93
CA THR A 84 -9.57 9.78 -22.45
C THR A 84 -10.29 9.50 -21.13
N GLY A 85 -10.87 10.51 -20.47
CA GLY A 85 -11.55 10.36 -19.18
C GLY A 85 -10.57 10.24 -18.00
N PHE A 86 -9.46 11.00 -18.06
CA PHE A 86 -8.37 11.04 -17.08
C PHE A 86 -7.65 9.70 -16.92
N GLU A 87 -7.55 8.94 -18.01
CA GLU A 87 -7.08 7.56 -18.01
C GLU A 87 -5.68 7.41 -17.39
N LEU A 88 -4.72 8.24 -17.81
CA LEU A 88 -3.35 8.19 -17.27
C LEU A 88 -3.32 8.63 -15.81
N THR A 89 -4.04 9.70 -15.48
CA THR A 89 -4.14 10.21 -14.10
C THR A 89 -4.69 9.12 -13.17
N ASN A 90 -5.76 8.43 -13.56
CA ASN A 90 -6.36 7.35 -12.79
C ASN A 90 -5.40 6.14 -12.65
N ALA A 91 -4.66 5.80 -13.70
CA ALA A 91 -3.67 4.73 -13.67
C ALA A 91 -2.49 5.03 -12.72
N LEU A 92 -1.99 6.26 -12.72
CA LEU A 92 -0.91 6.69 -11.82
C LEU A 92 -1.36 6.60 -10.36
N VAL A 93 -2.59 7.05 -10.05
CA VAL A 93 -3.16 6.92 -8.70
C VAL A 93 -3.36 5.46 -8.32
N LEU A 94 -3.87 4.60 -9.22
CA LEU A 94 -3.99 3.17 -8.95
C LEU A 94 -2.64 2.53 -8.60
N MET A 95 -1.57 2.87 -9.33
CA MET A 95 -0.23 2.36 -9.03
C MET A 95 0.27 2.80 -7.65
N ALA A 96 0.01 4.06 -7.26
CA ALA A 96 0.35 4.59 -5.95
C ALA A 96 -0.43 3.89 -4.83
N LEU A 97 -1.76 3.76 -4.98
CA LEU A 97 -2.63 3.07 -4.02
C LEU A 97 -2.23 1.60 -3.85
N TRP A 98 -1.91 0.91 -4.95
CA TRP A 98 -1.50 -0.49 -4.92
C TRP A 98 -0.17 -0.68 -4.16
N GLY A 99 0.83 0.15 -4.44
CA GLY A 99 2.12 0.09 -3.74
C GLY A 99 1.98 0.39 -2.25
N ALA A 100 1.17 1.40 -1.90
CA ALA A 100 0.87 1.71 -0.50
C ALA A 100 0.11 0.57 0.21
N PHE A 101 -0.79 -0.13 -0.51
CA PHE A 101 -1.49 -1.28 0.04
C PHE A 101 -0.57 -2.48 0.26
N GLU A 102 0.38 -2.74 -0.64
CA GLU A 102 1.41 -3.77 -0.45
C GLU A 102 2.27 -3.50 0.78
N ALA A 103 2.75 -2.26 0.94
CA ALA A 103 3.51 -1.84 2.11
C ALA A 103 2.69 -1.97 3.40
N PHE A 104 1.42 -1.55 3.38
CA PHE A 104 0.51 -1.69 4.52
C PHE A 104 0.36 -3.15 4.96
N VAL A 105 0.12 -4.10 4.04
CA VAL A 105 -0.03 -5.52 4.40
C VAL A 105 1.25 -6.08 5.02
N GLU A 106 2.41 -5.72 4.47
CA GLU A 106 3.71 -6.09 5.00
C GLU A 106 3.95 -5.52 6.40
N ASP A 107 3.68 -4.23 6.61
CA ASP A 107 3.83 -3.56 7.90
C ASP A 107 2.88 -4.12 8.97
N VAL A 108 1.65 -4.49 8.59
CA VAL A 108 0.72 -5.18 9.49
C VAL A 108 1.30 -6.54 9.91
N CYS A 109 1.84 -7.32 8.98
CA CYS A 109 2.42 -8.62 9.32
C CYS A 109 3.63 -8.49 10.24
N LYS A 110 4.56 -7.57 9.94
CA LYS A 110 5.69 -7.26 10.81
C LYS A 110 5.21 -6.78 12.19
N GLY A 111 4.24 -5.86 12.22
CA GLY A 111 3.63 -5.35 13.44
C GLY A 111 2.97 -6.43 14.29
N ALA A 112 2.34 -7.42 13.67
CA ALA A 112 1.77 -8.57 14.35
C ALA A 112 2.83 -9.46 14.99
N ILE A 113 3.95 -9.72 14.31
CA ILE A 113 5.10 -10.45 14.86
C ILE A 113 5.72 -9.70 16.03
N PHE A 114 5.87 -8.37 15.91
CA PHE A 114 6.35 -7.53 17.01
C PHE A 114 5.49 -7.65 18.27
N HIS A 115 4.17 -7.67 18.07
CA HIS A 115 3.20 -7.80 19.15
C HIS A 115 3.19 -9.21 19.77
N ASP A 116 3.18 -10.27 18.94
CA ASP A 116 3.20 -11.66 19.39
C ASP A 116 4.40 -12.42 18.80
N ARG A 117 5.46 -12.51 19.61
CA ARG A 117 6.70 -13.21 19.26
C ARG A 117 6.53 -14.71 19.09
N THR A 118 5.45 -15.29 19.61
CA THR A 118 5.20 -16.72 19.44
C THR A 118 4.92 -17.07 17.99
N LEU A 119 4.50 -16.09 17.17
CA LEU A 119 4.33 -16.25 15.72
C LEU A 119 5.61 -16.65 15.00
N LEU A 120 6.80 -16.32 15.53
CA LEU A 120 8.07 -16.79 14.96
C LEU A 120 8.22 -18.32 14.99
N ASN A 121 7.44 -19.02 15.81
CA ASN A 121 7.41 -20.48 15.83
C ASN A 121 6.53 -21.08 14.74
N GLU A 122 5.73 -20.27 14.03
CA GLU A 122 4.85 -20.77 12.98
C GLU A 122 5.67 -21.46 11.87
N PRO A 123 5.17 -22.58 11.30
CA PRO A 123 5.89 -23.33 10.26
C PRO A 123 6.24 -22.51 9.01
N GLY A 124 5.56 -21.39 8.79
CA GLY A 124 5.85 -20.45 7.71
C GLY A 124 7.06 -19.55 8.00
N LEU A 125 7.24 -19.13 9.26
CA LEU A 125 8.25 -18.16 9.69
C LEU A 125 9.53 -18.81 10.26
N ASN A 126 9.41 -20.01 10.86
CA ASN A 126 10.53 -20.69 11.52
C ASN A 126 11.54 -21.35 10.58
N LYS A 127 11.38 -21.20 9.26
CA LYS A 127 12.24 -21.79 8.23
C LYS A 127 13.51 -20.99 7.98
N ALA A 128 13.52 -19.72 8.33
CA ALA A 128 14.66 -18.85 8.11
C ALA A 128 15.86 -19.31 8.95
N ARG A 129 17.00 -19.58 8.30
CA ARG A 129 18.23 -20.01 8.94
C ARG A 129 19.23 -18.87 8.95
N TYR A 130 19.43 -18.26 10.12
CA TYR A 130 20.46 -17.23 10.31
C TYR A 130 21.71 -17.81 10.95
N THR A 131 22.87 -17.30 10.53
CA THR A 131 24.11 -17.58 11.25
C THR A 131 24.10 -16.83 12.58
N VAL A 132 24.80 -17.35 13.59
CA VAL A 132 24.96 -16.66 14.89
C VAL A 132 25.56 -15.26 14.70
N SER A 133 26.48 -15.10 13.73
CA SER A 133 27.05 -13.80 13.40
C SER A 133 26.01 -12.80 12.87
N ALA A 134 25.05 -13.26 12.06
CA ALA A 134 23.98 -12.40 11.56
C ALA A 134 23.03 -11.97 12.69
N LEU A 135 22.70 -12.89 13.61
CA LEU A 135 21.84 -12.58 14.77
C LEU A 135 22.46 -11.58 15.75
N ILE A 136 23.79 -11.54 15.86
CA ILE A 136 24.49 -10.59 16.74
C ILE A 136 24.53 -9.18 16.13
N GLN A 137 24.46 -9.06 14.79
CA GLN A 137 24.61 -7.80 14.08
C GLN A 137 23.29 -7.10 13.78
N LEU A 138 22.20 -7.85 13.65
CA LEU A 138 20.88 -7.30 13.38
C LEU A 138 20.23 -6.88 14.69
N ASP A 139 19.69 -5.65 14.70
CA ASP A 139 18.69 -5.33 15.71
C ASP A 139 17.41 -6.14 15.46
N GLU A 140 16.51 -6.11 16.43
CA GLU A 140 15.29 -6.91 16.40
C GLU A 140 14.39 -6.57 15.21
N GLU A 141 14.38 -5.30 14.79
CA GLU A 141 13.54 -4.83 13.71
C GLU A 141 14.01 -5.35 12.36
N HIS A 142 15.31 -5.24 12.09
CA HIS A 142 15.91 -5.80 10.89
C HIS A 142 15.81 -7.34 10.87
N LEU A 143 15.88 -7.99 12.05
CA LEU A 143 15.69 -9.44 12.13
C LEU A 143 14.28 -9.85 11.72
N ILE A 144 13.23 -9.20 12.25
CA ILE A 144 11.85 -9.51 11.86
C ILE A 144 11.62 -9.23 10.38
N GLU A 145 12.12 -8.09 9.90
CA GLU A 145 12.01 -7.74 8.49
C GLU A 145 12.62 -8.81 7.59
N GLN A 146 13.84 -9.26 7.91
CA GLN A 146 14.52 -10.29 7.14
C GLN A 146 13.80 -11.65 7.24
N VAL A 147 13.35 -12.06 8.44
CA VAL A 147 12.59 -13.31 8.64
C VAL A 147 11.31 -13.30 7.81
N PHE A 148 10.56 -12.20 7.88
CA PHE A 148 9.30 -12.06 7.17
C PHE A 148 9.55 -12.09 5.66
N LYS A 149 10.50 -11.31 5.16
CA LYS A 149 10.86 -11.28 3.74
C LYS A 149 11.27 -12.65 3.21
N ASP A 150 12.19 -13.33 3.91
CA ASP A 150 12.66 -14.67 3.53
C ASP A 150 11.51 -15.69 3.50
N SER A 151 10.51 -15.51 4.38
CA SER A 151 9.33 -16.36 4.46
C SER A 151 8.35 -16.09 3.31
N VAL A 152 8.13 -14.81 2.98
CA VAL A 152 7.30 -14.40 1.84
C VAL A 152 7.90 -14.88 0.51
N ASP A 153 9.21 -14.78 0.33
CA ASP A 153 9.91 -15.25 -0.88
C ASP A 153 9.78 -16.78 -1.07
N GLN A 154 9.57 -17.52 0.01
CA GLN A 154 9.34 -18.97 -0.02
C GLN A 154 7.87 -19.36 -0.23
N LEU A 155 6.92 -18.43 -0.12
CA LEU A 155 5.51 -18.72 -0.32
C LEU A 155 5.23 -19.07 -1.78
N ARG A 156 4.83 -20.32 -2.02
CA ARG A 156 4.20 -20.74 -3.27
C ARG A 156 2.72 -20.32 -3.26
N SER A 157 2.48 -19.01 -3.32
CA SER A 157 1.12 -18.45 -3.29
C SER A 157 0.58 -18.16 -4.70
N ASP A 158 -0.74 -18.10 -4.82
CA ASP A 158 -1.37 -17.52 -6.00
C ASP A 158 -1.10 -16.01 -5.98
N ASN A 159 -0.20 -15.55 -6.85
CA ASN A 159 0.18 -14.14 -6.97
C ASN A 159 -0.95 -13.26 -7.55
N ARG A 160 -2.18 -13.78 -7.66
CA ARG A 160 -3.35 -13.10 -8.23
C ARG A 160 -4.32 -12.60 -7.16
N GLY A 161 -4.85 -11.41 -7.38
CA GLY A 161 -5.78 -10.69 -6.53
C GLY A 161 -5.32 -10.64 -5.08
N ILE A 162 -6.23 -10.98 -4.18
CA ILE A 162 -5.95 -11.06 -2.75
C ILE A 162 -5.13 -12.28 -2.33
N GLY A 163 -4.94 -13.27 -3.21
CA GLY A 163 -4.31 -14.55 -2.85
C GLY A 163 -2.92 -14.38 -2.25
N LYS A 164 -2.13 -13.46 -2.81
CA LYS A 164 -0.81 -13.12 -2.28
C LYS A 164 -0.88 -12.49 -0.88
N PHE A 165 -1.86 -11.62 -0.64
CA PHE A 165 -2.01 -10.91 0.63
C PHE A 165 -2.49 -11.86 1.72
N GLU A 166 -3.49 -12.69 1.43
CA GLU A 166 -3.94 -13.74 2.37
C GLU A 166 -2.84 -14.76 2.67
N ALA A 167 -1.98 -15.10 1.70
CA ALA A 167 -0.84 -15.98 1.97
C ALA A 167 0.19 -15.34 2.92
N GLN A 168 0.46 -14.04 2.80
CA GLN A 168 1.31 -13.30 3.73
C GLN A 168 0.68 -13.19 5.12
N LEU A 169 -0.59 -12.79 5.18
CA LEU A 169 -1.36 -12.69 6.42
C LEU A 169 -1.47 -14.03 7.14
N GLY A 170 -1.50 -15.14 6.40
CA GLY A 170 -1.51 -16.48 6.96
C GLY A 170 -0.24 -16.86 7.72
N LEU A 171 0.90 -16.21 7.42
CA LEU A 171 2.13 -16.39 8.21
C LEU A 171 1.95 -15.90 9.66
N VAL A 172 1.05 -14.94 9.86
CA VAL A 172 0.78 -14.29 11.16
C VAL A 172 -0.64 -14.56 11.66
N ARG A 173 -1.32 -15.58 11.09
CA ARG A 173 -2.68 -16.02 11.45
C ARG A 173 -3.74 -14.90 11.33
N LEU A 174 -3.56 -14.00 10.37
CA LEU A 174 -4.50 -12.93 10.03
C LEU A 174 -5.22 -13.18 8.69
N ASP A 175 -5.04 -14.35 8.07
CA ASP A 175 -5.80 -14.75 6.89
C ASP A 175 -7.25 -15.11 7.25
N GLY A 176 -8.12 -15.13 6.24
CA GLY A 176 -9.51 -15.50 6.47
C GLY A 176 -10.44 -15.25 5.29
N LYS A 177 -11.75 -15.33 5.59
CA LYS A 177 -12.78 -15.10 4.58
C LYS A 177 -12.82 -13.61 4.20
N VAL A 178 -12.95 -13.37 2.90
CA VAL A 178 -13.15 -12.04 2.30
C VAL A 178 -14.40 -12.12 1.42
N PRO A 179 -15.31 -11.14 1.45
CA PRO A 179 -16.45 -11.06 0.54
C PRO A 179 -16.01 -11.15 -0.92
N ARG A 180 -16.79 -11.85 -1.75
CA ARG A 180 -16.41 -12.11 -3.14
C ARG A 180 -16.26 -10.83 -3.96
N GLU A 181 -17.13 -9.86 -3.70
CA GLU A 181 -17.16 -8.56 -4.36
C GLU A 181 -15.84 -7.81 -4.18
N ILE A 182 -15.26 -7.87 -2.97
CA ILE A 182 -13.95 -7.29 -2.67
C ILE A 182 -12.83 -8.08 -3.37
N LYS A 183 -12.91 -9.42 -3.36
CA LYS A 183 -11.93 -10.26 -4.06
C LYS A 183 -11.85 -9.95 -5.55
N ASP A 184 -13.02 -9.87 -6.19
CA ASP A 184 -13.17 -9.64 -7.62
C ASP A 184 -12.68 -8.21 -7.96
N ALA A 185 -13.04 -7.19 -7.16
CA ALA A 185 -12.58 -5.82 -7.36
C ALA A 185 -11.05 -5.67 -7.21
N ILE A 186 -10.44 -6.28 -6.19
CA ILE A 186 -8.98 -6.24 -5.99
C ILE A 186 -8.26 -7.02 -7.10
N PHE A 187 -8.84 -8.13 -7.56
CA PHE A 187 -8.32 -8.86 -8.71
C PHE A 187 -8.31 -7.96 -9.96
N ASP A 188 -9.43 -7.31 -10.27
CA ASP A 188 -9.53 -6.38 -11.42
C ASP A 188 -8.53 -5.21 -11.28
N ALA A 189 -8.39 -4.62 -10.09
CA ALA A 189 -7.40 -3.57 -9.80
C ALA A 189 -5.96 -4.03 -10.08
N GLN A 190 -5.63 -5.26 -9.67
CA GLN A 190 -4.31 -5.83 -9.93
C GLN A 190 -4.04 -5.98 -11.42
N GLN A 191 -5.02 -6.49 -12.18
CA GLN A 191 -4.89 -6.72 -13.62
C GLN A 191 -4.66 -5.40 -14.36
N ASP A 192 -5.48 -4.39 -14.06
CA ASP A 192 -5.33 -3.05 -14.63
C ASP A 192 -3.97 -2.45 -14.29
N ARG A 193 -3.58 -2.47 -13.01
CA ARG A 193 -2.28 -1.96 -12.56
C ARG A 193 -1.13 -2.64 -13.30
N ASN A 194 -1.19 -3.96 -13.46
CA ASN A 194 -0.12 -4.71 -14.13
C ASN A 194 0.00 -4.33 -15.61
N VAL A 195 -1.12 -4.15 -16.31
CA VAL A 195 -1.08 -3.70 -17.71
C VAL A 195 -0.57 -2.28 -17.83
N TRP A 196 -0.96 -1.37 -16.92
CA TRP A 196 -0.43 -0.02 -16.91
C TRP A 196 1.07 0.03 -16.61
N ALA A 197 1.52 -0.67 -15.57
CA ALA A 197 2.91 -0.68 -15.15
C ALA A 197 3.85 -1.34 -16.17
N HIS A 198 3.40 -2.39 -16.87
CA HIS A 198 4.28 -3.20 -17.73
C HIS A 198 4.01 -3.05 -19.23
N ARG A 199 2.85 -2.53 -19.64
CA ARG A 199 2.42 -2.42 -21.04
C ARG A 199 1.86 -1.04 -21.40
N ALA A 200 2.08 -0.03 -20.55
CA ALA A 200 1.60 1.34 -20.78
C ALA A 200 0.10 1.40 -21.15
N GLY A 201 -0.70 0.59 -20.46
CA GLY A 201 -2.15 0.53 -20.67
C GLY A 201 -2.60 -0.36 -21.84
N THR A 202 -1.69 -0.98 -22.60
CA THR A 202 -2.06 -1.82 -23.74
C THR A 202 -2.37 -3.26 -23.30
N ALA A 203 -3.59 -3.72 -23.53
CA ALA A 203 -4.05 -5.06 -23.19
C ALA A 203 -3.24 -6.14 -23.95
N ASP A 204 -2.62 -7.07 -23.23
CA ASP A 204 -1.96 -8.23 -23.82
C ASP A 204 -2.84 -9.49 -23.76
N ASN A 205 -2.40 -10.57 -24.40
CA ASN A 205 -3.12 -11.85 -24.42
C ASN A 205 -3.30 -12.45 -23.01
N ARG A 206 -2.44 -12.10 -22.06
CA ARG A 206 -2.56 -12.57 -20.68
C ARG A 206 -3.69 -11.83 -19.98
N TYR A 207 -3.72 -10.50 -20.06
CA TYR A 207 -4.78 -9.68 -19.50
C TYR A 207 -6.17 -10.06 -20.03
N VAL A 208 -6.31 -10.20 -21.35
CA VAL A 208 -7.59 -10.62 -22.00
C VAL A 208 -8.05 -12.01 -21.51
N ARG A 209 -7.11 -12.91 -21.26
CA ARG A 209 -7.42 -14.25 -20.74
C ARG A 209 -7.86 -14.20 -19.27
N GLU A 210 -7.26 -13.33 -18.46
CA GLU A 210 -7.50 -13.25 -17.01
C GLU A 210 -8.84 -12.55 -16.68
N LEU A 211 -9.21 -11.47 -17.38
CA LEU A 211 -10.48 -10.75 -17.14
C LEU A 211 -11.68 -11.25 -17.96
N GLY A 212 -11.50 -12.33 -18.70
CA GLY A 212 -12.54 -12.96 -19.51
C GLY A 212 -12.63 -12.39 -20.93
N ARG A 213 -12.71 -13.30 -21.91
CA ARG A 213 -12.53 -13.09 -23.36
C ARG A 213 -13.51 -12.13 -24.05
N ASN A 214 -14.47 -11.54 -23.32
CA ASN A 214 -15.51 -10.69 -23.91
C ASN A 214 -15.40 -9.22 -23.47
N ARG A 215 -14.56 -8.89 -22.48
CA ARG A 215 -14.39 -7.51 -22.02
C ARG A 215 -13.35 -6.74 -22.83
N PHE A 216 -12.30 -7.44 -23.28
CA PHE A 216 -11.16 -6.81 -23.91
C PHE A 216 -10.62 -7.53 -25.14
N ARG A 217 -9.96 -6.80 -26.02
CA ARG A 217 -9.18 -7.28 -27.18
C ARG A 217 -7.70 -6.96 -27.00
N ALA A 218 -6.83 -7.88 -27.40
CA ALA A 218 -5.39 -7.66 -27.34
C ALA A 218 -5.00 -6.48 -28.26
N GLY A 219 -4.12 -5.61 -27.76
CA GLY A 219 -3.66 -4.39 -28.43
C GLY A 219 -4.52 -3.15 -28.17
N GLU A 220 -5.68 -3.28 -27.52
CA GLU A 220 -6.49 -2.11 -27.16
C GLU A 220 -6.02 -1.47 -25.85
N THR A 221 -6.36 -0.21 -25.67
CA THR A 221 -6.04 0.54 -24.45
C THR A 221 -7.04 0.23 -23.34
N VAL A 222 -6.52 -0.17 -22.18
CA VAL A 222 -7.29 -0.44 -20.96
C VAL A 222 -7.63 0.87 -20.26
N LYS A 223 -8.88 1.29 -20.42
CA LYS A 223 -9.39 2.49 -19.76
C LYS A 223 -9.68 2.25 -18.28
N ILE A 224 -9.14 3.12 -17.42
CA ILE A 224 -9.53 3.22 -16.01
C ILE A 224 -10.38 4.48 -15.89
N SER A 225 -11.71 4.31 -15.79
CA SER A 225 -12.61 5.44 -15.56
C SER A 225 -12.55 5.91 -14.11
N ARG A 226 -13.17 7.06 -13.84
CA ARG A 226 -13.31 7.60 -12.49
C ARG A 226 -14.06 6.65 -11.55
N GLU A 227 -15.17 6.10 -12.02
CA GLU A 227 -16.00 5.17 -11.26
C GLU A 227 -15.19 3.91 -10.91
N LYS A 228 -14.41 3.40 -11.88
CA LYS A 228 -13.59 2.21 -11.68
C LYS A 228 -12.48 2.41 -10.65
N ILE A 229 -11.82 3.58 -10.65
CA ILE A 229 -10.81 3.88 -9.62
C ILE A 229 -11.43 4.11 -8.24
N GLU A 230 -12.65 4.68 -8.17
CA GLU A 230 -13.42 4.80 -6.92
C GLU A 230 -13.81 3.41 -6.37
N ASP A 231 -14.22 2.47 -7.23
CA ASP A 231 -14.50 1.08 -6.84
C ASP A 231 -13.24 0.37 -6.30
N TYR A 232 -12.10 0.55 -6.97
CA TYR A 232 -10.82 0.00 -6.50
C TYR A 232 -10.38 0.59 -5.17
N PHE A 233 -10.52 1.91 -5.01
CA PHE A 233 -10.25 2.59 -3.76
C PHE A 233 -11.08 2.01 -2.61
N LEU A 234 -12.40 1.89 -2.82
CA LEU A 234 -13.32 1.33 -1.82
C LEU A 234 -12.98 -0.12 -1.47
N ALA A 235 -12.66 -0.95 -2.47
CA ALA A 235 -12.31 -2.34 -2.26
C ALA A 235 -11.02 -2.49 -1.44
N LEU A 236 -9.97 -1.72 -1.76
CA LEU A 236 -8.71 -1.71 -1.01
C LEU A 236 -8.91 -1.21 0.42
N MET A 237 -9.65 -0.11 0.60
CA MET A 237 -9.98 0.43 1.92
C MET A 237 -10.74 -0.58 2.78
N THR A 238 -11.78 -1.18 2.22
CA THR A 238 -12.61 -2.16 2.93
C THR A 238 -11.79 -3.40 3.31
N TYR A 239 -10.92 -3.87 2.41
CA TYR A 239 -10.06 -5.00 2.70
C TYR A 239 -9.03 -4.70 3.79
N GLY A 240 -8.39 -3.52 3.77
CA GLY A 240 -7.51 -3.13 4.87
C GLY A 240 -8.23 -2.97 6.21
N THR A 241 -9.48 -2.49 6.22
CA THR A 241 -10.33 -2.50 7.44
C THR A 241 -10.59 -3.92 7.93
N ILE A 242 -10.84 -4.88 7.03
CA ILE A 242 -10.98 -6.31 7.40
C ILE A 242 -9.70 -6.80 8.08
N ILE A 243 -8.52 -6.49 7.53
CA ILE A 243 -7.22 -6.88 8.09
C ILE A 243 -7.02 -6.29 9.49
N ILE A 244 -7.27 -4.99 9.67
CA ILE A 244 -7.19 -4.30 10.97
C ILE A 244 -8.12 -4.97 11.98
N ASN A 245 -9.36 -5.27 11.59
CA ASN A 245 -10.33 -5.90 12.49
C ASN A 245 -9.93 -7.32 12.88
N ARG A 246 -9.36 -8.12 11.97
CA ARG A 246 -8.81 -9.45 12.30
C ARG A 246 -7.69 -9.34 13.33
N PHE A 247 -6.80 -8.35 13.20
CA PHE A 247 -5.77 -8.13 14.21
C PHE A 247 -6.36 -7.70 15.56
N ARG A 248 -7.36 -6.81 15.57
CA ARG A 248 -8.10 -6.46 16.81
C ARG A 248 -8.71 -7.71 17.45
N GLU A 249 -9.36 -8.57 16.69
CA GLU A 249 -9.91 -9.85 17.18
C GLU A 249 -8.82 -10.78 17.74
N ALA A 250 -7.65 -10.83 17.10
CA ALA A 250 -6.50 -11.60 17.58
C ALA A 250 -5.98 -11.11 18.94
N LEU A 251 -5.97 -9.78 19.17
CA LEU A 251 -5.62 -9.18 20.46
C LEU A 251 -6.59 -9.62 21.57
N PHE A 252 -7.90 -9.66 21.28
CA PHE A 252 -8.91 -10.05 22.26
C PHE A 252 -8.90 -11.54 22.59
N THR A 253 -8.56 -12.38 21.61
CA THR A 253 -8.57 -13.85 21.76
C THR A 253 -7.30 -14.40 22.39
N SER A 254 -6.13 -13.82 22.12
CA SER A 254 -4.86 -14.24 22.73
C SER A 254 -4.81 -14.00 24.24
N GLY A 255 -5.53 -12.98 24.75
CA GLY A 255 -5.46 -12.57 26.15
C GLY A 255 -4.09 -12.02 26.54
N THR A 256 -3.19 -11.83 25.57
CA THR A 256 -1.90 -11.19 25.75
C THR A 256 -2.16 -9.69 25.82
N PRO A 257 -1.76 -8.99 26.90
CA PRO A 257 -1.83 -7.53 26.93
C PRO A 257 -1.13 -6.97 25.69
N PRO A 258 -1.58 -5.83 25.13
CA PRO A 258 -0.78 -5.12 24.13
C PRO A 258 0.61 -4.96 24.73
N ALA A 259 1.64 -5.49 24.07
CA ALA A 259 2.99 -5.03 24.34
C ALA A 259 2.92 -3.51 24.20
N ALA A 260 2.99 -2.79 25.33
CA ALA A 260 3.06 -1.34 25.31
C ALA A 260 4.15 -0.98 24.31
N ALA A 261 3.93 0.01 23.44
CA ALA A 261 4.97 0.46 22.52
C ALA A 261 6.27 0.57 23.33
N ASP A 262 7.24 -0.31 23.05
CA ASP A 262 8.32 -0.54 23.99
C ASP A 262 9.02 0.79 24.27
N PRO A 263 9.24 1.18 25.53
CA PRO A 263 10.27 2.17 25.80
C PRO A 263 11.58 1.62 25.21
N PRO A 264 12.44 2.48 24.64
CA PRO A 264 13.62 2.03 23.89
C PRO A 264 14.41 0.98 24.70
N VAL A 265 14.65 -0.18 24.09
CA VAL A 265 15.36 -1.31 24.70
C VAL A 265 16.69 -0.82 25.28
N GLN A 266 16.82 -0.83 26.60
CA GLN A 266 18.12 -0.55 27.24
C GLN A 266 18.94 -1.83 27.31
N LEU A 267 19.97 -1.89 26.48
CA LEU A 267 20.99 -2.94 26.53
C LEU A 267 21.88 -2.74 27.77
N VAL A 268 21.66 -3.54 28.82
CA VAL A 268 22.58 -3.59 29.96
C VAL A 268 23.58 -4.73 29.73
N VAL A 269 24.83 -4.35 29.44
CA VAL A 269 25.95 -5.29 29.31
C VAL A 269 26.53 -5.55 30.71
N GLN A 270 26.22 -6.71 31.30
CA GLN A 270 26.89 -7.17 32.52
C GLN A 270 28.06 -8.10 32.18
N ARG A 271 29.20 -7.88 32.86
CA ARG A 271 30.41 -8.70 32.75
C ARG A 271 30.62 -9.45 34.05
N ASP A 272 30.20 -10.71 34.11
CA ASP A 272 30.30 -11.50 35.34
C ASP A 272 31.58 -12.33 35.45
N VAL A 273 32.31 -12.59 34.35
CA VAL A 273 33.57 -13.35 34.38
C VAL A 273 34.48 -12.90 33.24
N PRO A 274 35.82 -12.88 33.40
CA PRO A 274 36.74 -12.67 32.28
C PRO A 274 36.47 -13.68 31.15
N GLY A 275 36.04 -13.17 29.99
CA GLY A 275 35.91 -13.96 28.76
C GLY A 275 34.51 -14.51 28.43
N ARG A 276 33.47 -14.17 29.20
CA ARG A 276 32.08 -14.50 28.83
C ARG A 276 31.17 -13.27 28.98
N THR A 277 30.68 -12.77 27.85
CA THR A 277 29.63 -11.75 27.79
C THR A 277 28.30 -12.48 27.57
N TYR A 278 27.35 -12.25 28.45
CA TYR A 278 25.97 -12.71 28.24
C TYR A 278 25.09 -11.49 28.07
N ILE A 279 24.20 -11.54 27.08
CA ILE A 279 23.12 -10.56 26.93
C ILE A 279 21.94 -11.15 27.70
N LYS A 280 21.53 -10.48 28.77
CA LYS A 280 20.35 -10.87 29.55
C LYS A 280 19.25 -9.87 29.25
N TYR A 281 18.12 -10.36 28.78
CA TYR A 281 16.90 -9.58 28.62
C TYR A 281 16.29 -9.39 30.00
N THR A 282 16.22 -8.15 30.48
CA THR A 282 15.49 -7.83 31.71
C THR A 282 14.33 -6.94 31.33
N ASN A 283 13.11 -7.42 31.59
CA ASN A 283 11.95 -6.54 31.62
C ASN A 283 12.14 -5.53 32.75
N SER A 284 11.83 -4.27 32.49
CA SER A 284 11.89 -3.18 33.48
C SER A 284 10.88 -3.33 34.65
N ASN A 285 10.18 -4.47 34.74
CA ASN A 285 9.20 -4.79 35.77
C ASN A 285 9.57 -6.02 36.63
N SER A 286 10.85 -6.42 36.68
CA SER A 286 11.32 -7.52 37.54
C SER A 286 12.54 -7.14 38.37
#